data_AF-A0AAJ6YQL7-F1
#
_entry.id   AF-A0AAJ6YQL7-F1
#
_cell.length_a   1.000
_cell.length_b   1.000
_cell.length_c   1.000
_cell.angle_alpha   90.00
_cell.angle_beta   90.00
_cell.angle_gamma   90.00
#
_symmetry.space_group_name_H-M   'P 1'
#
loop_
_entity.id
_entity.type
_entity.pdbx_description
1 polymer ?
#
loop_
_entity_poly.entity_id
_entity_poly.type
_entity_poly.pdbx_seq_one_letter_code
_entity_poly.pdbx_strand_id
1 'polypeptide(L)'
;MKLIVEVLISLLLIKANIVLSWDTPKVVEPGEFPYIVGIMWKPNEIAIHFTSCAGAILNEFWYLTAAHCISFVSQIGYSVIKAGTHNITAVDENIKLIKIVQRIVHEKYPGMSPIHANLANYDIGLVKGEVALTFNNFIKPIKLPKPKTLIGDQKLEYNFIASGWGLFPHAFVSQNLSGMRTIHLPIVRNKVCQDALRNLIPGFTMSDHQMCTRPLDGTIGACIANHGGPLVQYNKDNKPIVIGVVSWSSLPCTTNNLPPVYVRVSHFVNWIKRKIGAIITEFWILLSAYCITNAPSNGTVYVRTGSYNINKDDQFVHNVPIKQMIVHEKYEGAKTLKTLACYDIGLIQLGKQLDFDKRVQPILMAKSKTWSYEIKLGDNVILSGWGSISYGALSDHPDIMRTVNATIISNNECENAIKKIWPQFRISEMQICTTPLDGSLGACIGDIGGPLIYHEKVDVIPVLVGISNWNSEPCNKNGLPPVYTKVEYFLGWVEQKLKENCSRPSG
;
A
#
# COMPACT_ATOMS: atom_id res chain seq x y z
N MET A 1 -10.78 19.04 65.21
CA MET A 1 -10.42 19.75 63.95
C MET A 1 -9.55 18.90 63.01
N LYS A 2 -8.49 18.21 63.49
CA LYS A 2 -7.68 17.28 62.67
C LYS A 2 -8.47 16.11 62.04
N LEU A 3 -9.34 15.44 62.80
CA LEU A 3 -10.17 14.34 62.28
C LEU A 3 -11.13 14.76 61.16
N ILE A 4 -11.67 15.98 61.22
CA ILE A 4 -12.62 16.48 60.20
C ILE A 4 -11.89 16.81 58.89
N VAL A 5 -10.65 17.31 58.98
CA VAL A 5 -9.78 17.57 57.83
C VAL A 5 -9.33 16.26 57.17
N GLU A 6 -8.98 15.23 57.94
CA GLU A 6 -8.61 13.91 57.41
C GLU A 6 -9.79 13.18 56.76
N VAL A 7 -11.00 13.31 57.31
CA VAL A 7 -12.23 12.75 56.71
C VAL A 7 -12.62 13.52 55.44
N LEU A 8 -12.48 14.85 55.40
CA LEU A 8 -12.70 15.65 54.20
C LEU A 8 -11.67 15.37 53.10
N ILE A 9 -10.38 15.20 53.44
CA ILE A 9 -9.33 14.79 52.49
C ILE A 9 -9.60 13.38 51.98
N SER A 10 -10.04 12.45 52.84
CA SER A 10 -10.40 11.09 52.43
C SER A 10 -11.65 11.07 51.53
N LEU A 11 -12.67 11.89 51.82
CA LEU A 11 -13.87 12.05 50.97
C LEU A 11 -13.56 12.77 49.64
N LEU A 12 -12.60 13.71 49.62
CA LEU A 12 -12.10 14.35 48.40
C LEU A 12 -11.26 13.37 47.56
N LEU A 13 -10.48 12.48 48.18
CA LEU A 13 -9.74 11.41 47.50
C LEU A 13 -10.68 10.31 46.97
N ILE A 14 -11.77 9.99 47.68
CA ILE A 14 -12.81 9.06 47.20
C ILE A 14 -13.57 9.64 46.01
N LYS A 15 -13.80 10.97 45.95
CA LYS A 15 -14.39 11.63 44.77
C LYS A 15 -13.41 11.84 43.61
N ALA A 16 -12.10 11.74 43.84
CA ALA A 16 -11.08 11.82 42.79
C ALA A 16 -10.73 10.45 42.16
N ASN A 17 -11.15 9.34 42.79
CA ASN A 17 -11.19 8.04 42.15
C ASN A 17 -12.40 7.94 41.21
N ILE A 18 -12.34 8.70 40.12
CA ILE A 18 -12.97 8.24 38.87
C ILE A 18 -12.19 6.98 38.50
N VAL A 19 -12.66 5.83 38.98
CA VAL A 19 -12.37 4.57 38.31
C VAL A 19 -12.87 4.78 36.89
N LEU A 20 -11.96 5.08 35.97
CA LEU A 20 -12.25 5.07 34.54
C LEU A 20 -12.63 3.63 34.23
N SER A 21 -13.92 3.31 34.31
CA SER A 21 -14.46 2.07 33.80
C SER A 21 -14.21 2.10 32.29
N TRP A 22 -13.22 1.35 31.84
CA TRP A 22 -12.94 1.23 30.42
C TRP A 22 -14.16 0.63 29.70
N ASP A 23 -14.50 1.16 28.52
CA ASP A 23 -15.62 0.66 27.74
C ASP A 23 -15.45 -0.84 27.45
N THR A 24 -16.45 -1.64 27.84
CA THR A 24 -16.51 -3.06 27.48
C THR A 24 -16.70 -3.21 25.96
N PRO A 25 -16.06 -4.19 25.29
CA PRO A 25 -16.26 -4.40 23.86
C PRO A 25 -17.74 -4.57 23.49
N LYS A 26 -18.22 -3.75 22.54
CA LYS A 26 -19.62 -3.75 22.08
C LYS A 26 -19.77 -4.54 20.78
N VAL A 27 -20.92 -5.16 20.59
CA VAL A 27 -21.31 -5.74 19.29
C VAL A 27 -21.59 -4.58 18.33
N VAL A 28 -21.14 -4.74 17.09
CA VAL A 28 -21.25 -3.73 16.03
C VAL A 28 -22.53 -3.95 15.23
N GLU A 29 -23.18 -2.89 14.76
CA GLU A 29 -24.32 -3.05 13.86
C GLU A 29 -23.85 -3.35 12.40
N PRO A 30 -24.60 -4.14 11.61
CA PRO A 30 -24.25 -4.38 10.21
C PRO A 30 -24.05 -3.07 9.42
N GLY A 31 -22.86 -2.92 8.82
CA GLY A 31 -22.52 -1.74 8.00
C GLY A 31 -21.98 -0.53 8.79
N GLU A 32 -21.84 -0.61 10.11
CA GLU A 32 -21.31 0.49 10.94
C GLU A 32 -19.84 0.80 10.61
N PHE A 33 -19.03 -0.22 10.33
CA PHE A 33 -17.63 -0.09 9.89
C PHE A 33 -17.46 -0.71 8.49
N PRO A 34 -17.93 -0.06 7.42
CA PRO A 34 -17.98 -0.63 6.07
C PRO A 34 -16.59 -0.70 5.40
N TYR A 35 -15.54 -0.24 6.08
CA TYR A 35 -14.18 -0.20 5.57
C TYR A 35 -13.30 -1.36 6.02
N ILE A 36 -13.77 -2.19 6.96
CA ILE A 36 -12.99 -3.33 7.44
C ILE A 36 -13.24 -4.57 6.58
N VAL A 37 -12.19 -5.35 6.35
CA VAL A 37 -12.26 -6.64 5.65
C VAL A 37 -11.60 -7.74 6.46
N GLY A 38 -12.05 -8.97 6.28
CA GLY A 38 -11.35 -10.16 6.74
C GLY A 38 -10.37 -10.65 5.68
N ILE A 39 -9.16 -11.05 6.10
CA ILE A 39 -8.18 -11.75 5.27
C ILE A 39 -8.22 -13.23 5.68
N MET A 40 -8.85 -14.05 4.85
CA MET A 40 -9.15 -15.46 5.12
C MET A 40 -8.11 -16.35 4.47
N TRP A 41 -7.33 -17.07 5.27
CA TRP A 41 -6.33 -18.02 4.78
C TRP A 41 -6.97 -19.37 4.45
N LYS A 42 -6.52 -19.99 3.36
CA LYS A 42 -6.96 -21.31 2.88
C LYS A 42 -5.73 -22.18 2.60
N PRO A 43 -5.32 -23.05 3.54
CA PRO A 43 -4.19 -23.96 3.38
C PRO A 43 -4.51 -25.10 2.42
N ASN A 44 -3.49 -25.66 1.74
CA ASN A 44 -3.71 -26.64 0.69
C ASN A 44 -3.92 -28.10 1.18
N GLU A 45 -3.49 -28.53 2.38
CA GLU A 45 -3.56 -29.97 2.72
C GLU A 45 -3.95 -30.45 4.16
N ILE A 46 -3.95 -29.70 5.28
CA ILE A 46 -4.32 -30.28 6.62
C ILE A 46 -5.01 -29.28 7.60
N ALA A 47 -5.86 -29.85 8.48
CA ALA A 47 -6.79 -29.27 9.46
C ALA A 47 -6.19 -28.62 10.74
N ILE A 48 -5.34 -27.60 10.60
CA ILE A 48 -5.03 -26.70 11.74
C ILE A 48 -5.35 -25.26 11.32
N HIS A 49 -6.40 -24.68 11.90
CA HIS A 49 -6.81 -23.31 11.62
C HIS A 49 -5.88 -22.34 12.36
N PHE A 50 -5.04 -21.59 11.63
CA PHE A 50 -4.26 -20.50 12.22
C PHE A 50 -4.62 -19.14 11.59
N THR A 51 -4.97 -18.21 12.49
CA THR A 51 -5.04 -16.75 12.40
C THR A 51 -5.68 -16.14 11.14
N SER A 52 -6.97 -15.82 11.24
CA SER A 52 -7.59 -14.82 10.36
C SER A 52 -7.05 -13.43 10.72
N CYS A 53 -6.60 -12.67 9.72
CA CYS A 53 -6.28 -11.26 9.89
C CYS A 53 -7.43 -10.37 9.42
N ALA A 54 -7.36 -9.09 9.73
CA ALA A 54 -8.20 -8.05 9.18
C ALA A 54 -7.41 -7.10 8.26
N GLY A 55 -8.10 -6.20 7.60
CA GLY A 55 -7.55 -5.14 6.77
C GLY A 55 -8.53 -3.99 6.61
N ALA A 56 -8.09 -2.93 5.92
CA ALA A 56 -8.87 -1.74 5.67
C ALA A 56 -8.93 -1.40 4.18
N ILE A 57 -10.12 -1.13 3.64
CA ILE A 57 -10.34 -0.79 2.23
C ILE A 57 -9.76 0.60 1.95
N LEU A 58 -8.74 0.70 1.11
CA LEU A 58 -8.21 2.00 0.64
C LEU A 58 -8.95 2.48 -0.61
N ASN A 59 -9.22 1.55 -1.53
CA ASN A 59 -10.01 1.78 -2.74
C ASN A 59 -10.60 0.46 -3.24
N GLU A 60 -11.13 0.45 -4.47
CA GLU A 60 -11.84 -0.69 -5.07
C GLU A 60 -10.96 -1.94 -5.17
N PHE A 61 -9.64 -1.79 -5.20
CA PHE A 61 -8.70 -2.92 -5.35
C PHE A 61 -7.78 -3.11 -4.16
N TRP A 62 -7.46 -2.04 -3.43
CA TRP A 62 -6.37 -2.04 -2.46
C TRP A 62 -6.86 -2.04 -1.02
N TYR A 63 -6.21 -2.87 -0.22
CA TYR A 63 -6.46 -3.01 1.20
C TYR A 63 -5.17 -2.85 1.99
N LEU A 64 -5.23 -2.07 3.06
CA LEU A 64 -4.15 -1.90 4.03
C LEU A 64 -4.24 -3.00 5.10
N THR A 65 -3.12 -3.60 5.48
CA THR A 65 -3.04 -4.60 6.55
C THR A 65 -1.65 -4.59 7.17
N ALA A 66 -1.38 -5.52 8.10
CA ALA A 66 -0.06 -5.71 8.67
C ALA A 66 0.80 -6.59 7.75
N ALA A 67 2.12 -6.42 7.76
CA ALA A 67 3.02 -7.21 6.94
C ALA A 67 3.00 -8.70 7.34
N HIS A 68 2.97 -8.99 8.64
CA HIS A 68 2.92 -10.35 9.17
C HIS A 68 1.68 -11.14 8.72
N CYS A 69 0.57 -10.45 8.44
CA CYS A 69 -0.67 -11.05 7.94
C CYS A 69 -0.57 -11.59 6.52
N ILE A 70 0.47 -11.19 5.77
CA ILE A 70 0.58 -11.46 4.34
C ILE A 70 1.97 -11.98 3.92
N SER A 71 2.96 -11.99 4.81
CA SER A 71 4.35 -12.39 4.52
C SER A 71 4.55 -13.91 4.36
N PHE A 72 3.73 -14.75 5.00
CA PHE A 72 3.92 -16.22 5.01
C PHE A 72 2.92 -17.00 4.16
N VAL A 73 1.84 -16.35 3.70
CA VAL A 73 0.69 -17.02 3.06
C VAL A 73 1.09 -17.82 1.82
N SER A 74 1.96 -17.27 0.97
CA SER A 74 2.37 -17.91 -0.29
C SER A 74 3.14 -19.21 -0.13
N GLN A 75 3.63 -19.52 1.08
CA GLN A 75 4.36 -20.75 1.37
C GLN A 75 3.43 -21.89 1.82
N ILE A 76 2.21 -21.57 2.28
CA ILE A 76 1.32 -22.51 2.98
C ILE A 76 -0.09 -22.62 2.37
N GLY A 77 -0.43 -21.76 1.39
CA GLY A 77 -1.71 -21.80 0.69
C GLY A 77 -2.02 -20.50 -0.05
N TYR A 78 -3.31 -20.15 -0.12
CA TYR A 78 -3.77 -18.88 -0.66
C TYR A 78 -4.62 -18.13 0.37
N SER A 79 -4.84 -16.83 0.18
CA SER A 79 -5.81 -16.10 1.00
C SER A 79 -6.69 -15.19 0.17
N VAL A 80 -7.89 -14.96 0.68
CA VAL A 80 -8.94 -14.18 0.03
C VAL A 80 -9.37 -13.04 0.95
N ILE A 81 -9.75 -11.93 0.36
CA ILE A 81 -10.44 -10.85 1.06
C ILE A 81 -11.91 -11.22 1.19
N LYS A 82 -12.46 -11.06 2.38
CA LYS A 82 -13.89 -11.14 2.67
C LYS A 82 -14.37 -9.75 3.07
N ALA A 83 -15.14 -9.12 2.20
CA ALA A 83 -15.67 -7.77 2.37
C ALA A 83 -17.20 -7.77 2.54
N GLY A 84 -17.73 -6.78 3.27
CA GLY A 84 -19.17 -6.57 3.45
C GLY A 84 -19.83 -7.52 4.44
N THR A 85 -19.06 -8.23 5.28
CA THR A 85 -19.61 -9.17 6.26
C THR A 85 -19.63 -8.58 7.67
N HIS A 86 -20.74 -8.76 8.40
CA HIS A 86 -20.77 -8.56 9.86
C HIS A 86 -20.34 -9.82 10.61
N ASN A 87 -20.73 -10.99 10.10
CA ASN A 87 -20.41 -12.30 10.66
C ASN A 87 -19.32 -12.99 9.82
N ILE A 88 -18.11 -13.16 10.37
CA ILE A 88 -16.96 -13.65 9.60
C ILE A 88 -17.13 -15.09 9.09
N THR A 89 -18.04 -15.88 9.67
CA THR A 89 -18.35 -17.25 9.22
C THR A 89 -19.54 -17.32 8.27
N ALA A 90 -20.33 -16.26 8.11
CA ALA A 90 -21.51 -16.26 7.26
C ALA A 90 -21.18 -16.40 5.76
N VAL A 91 -22.08 -17.04 5.01
CA VAL A 91 -22.06 -17.10 3.54
C VAL A 91 -23.37 -16.46 3.09
N ASP A 92 -23.27 -15.31 2.42
CA ASP A 92 -24.40 -14.44 2.03
C ASP A 92 -24.06 -13.81 0.67
N GLU A 93 -25.07 -13.55 -0.16
CA GLU A 93 -24.98 -12.91 -1.48
C GLU A 93 -24.34 -11.49 -1.45
N ASN A 94 -24.46 -10.80 -0.32
CA ASN A 94 -23.91 -9.46 -0.09
C ASN A 94 -22.41 -9.49 0.25
N ILE A 95 -21.87 -10.66 0.60
CA ILE A 95 -20.45 -10.84 0.94
C ILE A 95 -19.65 -11.01 -0.35
N LYS A 96 -18.55 -10.25 -0.46
CA LYS A 96 -17.60 -10.41 -1.57
C LYS A 96 -16.37 -11.17 -1.10
N LEU A 97 -16.12 -12.30 -1.76
CA LEU A 97 -14.88 -13.05 -1.65
C LEU A 97 -14.00 -12.71 -2.84
N ILE A 98 -12.85 -12.08 -2.58
CA ILE A 98 -11.95 -11.59 -3.60
C ILE A 98 -10.61 -12.26 -3.44
N LYS A 99 -10.16 -12.94 -4.51
CA LYS A 99 -8.82 -13.52 -4.55
C LYS A 99 -7.77 -12.40 -4.46
N ILE A 100 -6.77 -12.60 -3.61
CA ILE A 100 -5.64 -11.67 -3.53
C ILE A 100 -4.66 -12.00 -4.65
N VAL A 101 -4.37 -11.00 -5.49
CA VAL A 101 -3.44 -11.12 -6.62
C VAL A 101 -2.10 -10.42 -6.36
N GLN A 102 -2.04 -9.55 -5.36
CA GLN A 102 -0.80 -8.86 -4.99
C GLN A 102 -0.70 -8.68 -3.47
N ARG A 103 0.53 -8.79 -2.96
CA ARG A 103 0.89 -8.53 -1.57
C ARG A 103 2.16 -7.71 -1.59
N ILE A 104 2.15 -6.59 -0.89
CA ILE A 104 3.29 -5.70 -0.74
C ILE A 104 3.48 -5.52 0.75
N VAL A 105 4.59 -5.97 1.29
CA VAL A 105 4.98 -5.61 2.66
C VAL A 105 6.04 -4.53 2.60
N HIS A 106 6.17 -3.76 3.67
CA HIS A 106 7.22 -2.76 3.77
C HIS A 106 8.61 -3.43 3.78
N GLU A 107 9.55 -2.81 3.09
CA GLU A 107 10.88 -3.36 2.75
C GLU A 107 11.73 -3.62 3.97
N LYS A 108 11.61 -2.71 4.93
CA LYS A 108 12.31 -2.78 6.22
C LYS A 108 11.63 -3.72 7.22
N TYR A 109 10.59 -4.45 6.84
CA TYR A 109 9.92 -5.41 7.73
C TYR A 109 10.83 -6.62 7.96
N PRO A 110 11.34 -6.84 9.19
CA PRO A 110 12.32 -7.88 9.46
C PRO A 110 11.70 -9.28 9.66
N GLY A 111 10.37 -9.39 9.54
CA GLY A 111 9.63 -10.57 9.98
C GLY A 111 9.33 -10.54 11.49
N MET A 112 8.51 -11.48 11.94
CA MET A 112 8.14 -11.64 13.34
C MET A 112 9.16 -12.56 14.01
N SER A 113 10.14 -12.00 14.73
CA SER A 113 11.13 -12.79 15.46
C SER A 113 10.83 -12.79 16.96
N PRO A 114 10.65 -13.96 17.60
CA PRO A 114 10.45 -14.06 19.05
C PRO A 114 11.67 -13.64 19.89
N ILE A 115 12.82 -13.39 19.25
CA ILE A 115 14.14 -13.36 19.89
C ILE A 115 14.77 -11.95 19.83
N HIS A 116 14.18 -10.99 19.11
CA HIS A 116 14.77 -9.65 18.90
C HIS A 116 13.98 -8.53 19.57
N ALA A 117 14.71 -7.59 20.22
CA ALA A 117 14.17 -6.39 20.86
C ALA A 117 13.47 -5.38 19.91
N ASN A 118 13.49 -5.63 18.59
CA ASN A 118 12.87 -4.83 17.53
C ASN A 118 11.63 -5.54 16.96
N LEU A 119 10.72 -5.96 17.84
CA LEU A 119 9.51 -6.70 17.48
C LEU A 119 8.68 -5.94 16.44
N ALA A 120 8.51 -6.57 15.27
CA ALA A 120 7.61 -6.15 14.20
C ALA A 120 7.78 -4.67 13.77
N ASN A 121 9.02 -4.19 13.68
CA ASN A 121 9.28 -2.90 13.05
C ASN A 121 8.83 -2.92 11.59
N TYR A 122 8.26 -1.82 11.09
CA TYR A 122 7.77 -1.72 9.71
C TYR A 122 6.69 -2.77 9.33
N ASP A 123 5.88 -3.24 10.29
CA ASP A 123 4.85 -4.27 10.08
C ASP A 123 3.59 -3.78 9.33
N ILE A 124 3.78 -3.20 8.15
CA ILE A 124 2.72 -2.67 7.30
C ILE A 124 2.75 -3.32 5.93
N GLY A 125 1.56 -3.59 5.38
CA GLY A 125 1.41 -4.20 4.07
C GLY A 125 0.18 -3.72 3.32
N LEU A 126 0.22 -3.86 2.01
CA LEU A 126 -0.88 -3.66 1.09
C LEU A 126 -1.21 -4.98 0.40
N VAL A 127 -2.48 -5.22 0.14
CA VAL A 127 -2.93 -6.31 -0.72
C VAL A 127 -3.83 -5.78 -1.81
N LYS A 128 -3.74 -6.37 -3.00
CA LYS A 128 -4.60 -6.07 -4.15
C LYS A 128 -5.52 -7.23 -4.43
N GLY A 129 -6.81 -6.95 -4.57
CA GLY A 129 -7.82 -7.90 -5.02
C GLY A 129 -7.81 -8.09 -6.54
N GLU A 130 -8.20 -9.29 -6.99
CA GLU A 130 -8.35 -9.64 -8.41
C GLU A 130 -9.42 -8.81 -9.11
N VAL A 131 -10.49 -8.49 -8.38
CA VAL A 131 -11.67 -7.80 -8.90
C VAL A 131 -11.95 -6.54 -8.08
N ALA A 132 -12.47 -5.52 -8.76
CA ALA A 132 -12.89 -4.27 -8.13
C ALA A 132 -14.08 -4.50 -7.18
N LEU A 133 -14.02 -3.92 -5.98
CA LEU A 133 -15.18 -3.79 -5.11
C LEU A 133 -16.19 -2.80 -5.70
N THR A 134 -17.47 -3.15 -5.55
CA THR A 134 -18.57 -2.19 -5.74
C THR A 134 -18.93 -1.60 -4.39
N PHE A 135 -18.73 -0.30 -4.22
CA PHE A 135 -19.05 0.37 -2.96
C PHE A 135 -20.56 0.47 -2.74
N ASN A 136 -20.97 0.25 -1.51
CA ASN A 136 -22.35 0.28 -1.06
C ASN A 136 -22.41 0.62 0.45
N ASN A 137 -23.54 0.39 1.12
CA ASN A 137 -23.68 0.69 2.54
C ASN A 137 -22.82 -0.18 3.46
N PHE A 138 -22.38 -1.35 3.01
CA PHE A 138 -21.58 -2.32 3.77
C PHE A 138 -20.10 -2.35 3.36
N ILE A 139 -19.75 -1.72 2.24
CA ILE A 139 -18.40 -1.71 1.65
C ILE A 139 -18.05 -0.28 1.22
N LYS A 140 -17.16 0.38 1.95
CA LYS A 140 -16.70 1.76 1.65
C LYS A 140 -15.20 1.91 1.96
N PRO A 141 -14.48 2.78 1.24
CA PRO A 141 -13.08 3.04 1.55
C PRO A 141 -12.91 3.89 2.82
N ILE A 142 -11.78 3.71 3.51
CA ILE A 142 -11.31 4.57 4.62
C ILE A 142 -10.22 5.54 4.13
N LYS A 143 -10.15 6.73 4.73
CA LYS A 143 -9.13 7.73 4.37
C LYS A 143 -7.80 7.48 5.06
N LEU A 144 -6.71 7.77 4.36
CA LEU A 144 -5.38 7.86 4.97
C LEU A 144 -5.19 9.19 5.72
N PRO A 145 -4.38 9.22 6.80
CA PRO A 145 -4.05 10.44 7.51
C PRO A 145 -3.12 11.33 6.68
N LYS A 146 -2.90 12.57 7.14
CA LYS A 146 -1.84 13.42 6.58
C LYS A 146 -0.46 12.81 6.87
N PRO A 147 0.49 12.81 5.90
CA PRO A 147 1.84 12.31 6.14
C PRO A 147 2.49 12.98 7.34
N LYS A 148 3.29 12.22 8.10
CA LYS A 148 4.08 12.70 9.27
C LYS A 148 3.26 13.39 10.38
N THR A 149 1.94 13.22 10.40
CA THR A 149 1.11 13.74 11.50
C THR A 149 1.23 12.82 12.71
N LEU A 150 1.70 13.35 13.84
CA LEU A 150 1.83 12.63 15.10
C LEU A 150 0.52 12.71 15.90
N ILE A 151 -0.47 11.94 15.46
CA ILE A 151 -1.75 11.80 16.16
C ILE A 151 -1.49 11.13 17.52
N GLY A 152 -1.97 11.75 18.61
CA GLY A 152 -1.86 11.24 19.98
C GLY A 152 -0.55 11.52 20.75
N ASP A 153 0.46 12.18 20.15
CA ASP A 153 1.70 12.53 20.88
C ASP A 153 1.62 13.87 21.65
N GLN A 154 0.68 14.75 21.29
CA GLN A 154 0.59 16.11 21.86
C GLN A 154 -0.48 16.27 22.95
N LYS A 155 -1.57 15.49 22.93
CA LYS A 155 -2.64 15.44 23.94
C LYS A 155 -3.25 14.04 24.01
N LEU A 156 -3.73 13.63 25.19
CA LEU A 156 -4.56 12.44 25.32
C LEU A 156 -5.87 12.65 24.53
N GLU A 157 -6.04 11.90 23.46
CA GLU A 157 -7.27 11.88 22.66
C GLU A 157 -8.03 10.57 22.97
N TYR A 158 -9.33 10.68 23.22
CA TYR A 158 -10.16 9.59 23.76
C TYR A 158 -11.03 8.88 22.71
N ASN A 159 -10.85 9.16 21.41
CA ASN A 159 -11.79 8.74 20.37
C ASN A 159 -11.12 7.90 19.26
N PHE A 160 -10.44 6.82 19.62
CA PHE A 160 -9.92 5.86 18.63
C PHE A 160 -10.66 4.54 18.72
N ILE A 161 -11.04 4.01 17.57
CA ILE A 161 -11.90 2.85 17.45
C ILE A 161 -11.09 1.71 16.84
N ALA A 162 -11.02 0.59 17.56
CA ALA A 162 -10.53 -0.67 17.01
C ALA A 162 -11.73 -1.61 16.84
N SER A 163 -11.86 -2.20 15.66
CA SER A 163 -12.95 -3.11 15.32
C SER A 163 -12.41 -4.39 14.69
N GLY A 164 -13.12 -5.51 14.86
CA GLY A 164 -12.80 -6.76 14.18
C GLY A 164 -13.46 -7.99 14.81
N TRP A 165 -12.90 -9.16 14.50
CA TRP A 165 -13.43 -10.48 14.89
C TRP A 165 -12.52 -11.23 15.88
N GLY A 166 -11.65 -10.50 16.60
CA GLY A 166 -10.74 -10.96 17.66
C GLY A 166 -11.39 -11.86 18.72
N LEU A 167 -10.71 -12.94 19.13
CA LEU A 167 -11.11 -13.82 20.24
C LEU A 167 -10.87 -13.15 21.62
N PHE A 168 -11.57 -13.61 22.67
CA PHE A 168 -11.32 -13.19 24.05
C PHE A 168 -10.20 -14.01 24.70
N PRO A 169 -9.44 -13.46 25.68
CA PRO A 169 -8.35 -14.17 26.36
C PRO A 169 -8.78 -15.42 27.15
N HIS A 170 -10.08 -15.68 27.33
CA HIS A 170 -10.63 -16.77 28.16
C HIS A 170 -11.67 -17.67 27.45
N ALA A 171 -11.74 -17.67 26.12
CA ALA A 171 -12.73 -18.46 25.39
C ALA A 171 -12.25 -19.92 25.14
N PHE A 172 -12.16 -20.72 26.20
CA PHE A 172 -12.16 -22.19 26.08
C PHE A 172 -13.59 -22.76 25.85
N VAL A 173 -14.61 -21.89 25.84
CA VAL A 173 -16.01 -22.27 25.60
C VAL A 173 -16.57 -21.52 24.40
N SER A 174 -16.90 -22.31 23.39
CA SER A 174 -17.66 -21.98 22.18
C SER A 174 -19.00 -21.29 22.50
N GLN A 175 -19.02 -19.96 22.53
CA GLN A 175 -20.25 -19.18 22.37
C GLN A 175 -20.09 -18.18 21.23
N ASN A 176 -20.62 -18.52 20.05
CA ASN A 176 -20.87 -17.66 18.88
C ASN A 176 -20.05 -16.34 18.81
N LEU A 177 -18.73 -16.46 18.61
CA LEU A 177 -17.79 -15.32 18.52
C LEU A 177 -17.65 -14.74 17.09
N SER A 178 -18.54 -15.11 16.16
CA SER A 178 -18.37 -14.76 14.75
C SER A 178 -18.77 -13.33 14.37
N GLY A 179 -19.51 -12.62 15.25
CA GLY A 179 -19.97 -11.24 15.03
C GLY A 179 -18.89 -10.19 15.33
N MET A 180 -18.85 -9.12 14.53
CA MET A 180 -17.88 -8.04 14.68
C MET A 180 -18.08 -7.27 15.99
N ARG A 181 -16.98 -6.92 16.66
CA ARG A 181 -16.96 -6.11 17.88
C ARG A 181 -16.11 -4.86 17.73
N THR A 182 -16.38 -3.89 18.58
CA THR A 182 -15.67 -2.60 18.61
C THR A 182 -15.28 -2.21 20.03
N ILE A 183 -14.19 -1.45 20.15
CA ILE A 183 -13.73 -0.87 21.40
C ILE A 183 -13.11 0.51 21.18
N HIS A 184 -13.36 1.40 22.14
CA HIS A 184 -12.75 2.72 22.19
C HIS A 184 -11.47 2.67 23.03
N LEU A 185 -10.38 3.15 22.46
CA LEU A 185 -9.05 3.09 23.06
C LEU A 185 -8.40 4.48 23.00
N PRO A 186 -7.85 5.04 24.09
CA PRO A 186 -7.05 6.26 24.01
C PRO A 186 -5.67 5.95 23.44
N ILE A 187 -5.08 6.85 22.65
CA ILE A 187 -3.65 6.74 22.28
C ILE A 187 -2.78 7.21 23.44
N VAL A 188 -1.65 6.55 23.62
CA VAL A 188 -0.61 6.97 24.55
C VAL A 188 0.58 7.57 23.80
N ARG A 189 1.25 8.56 24.42
CA ARG A 189 2.52 9.10 23.92
C ARG A 189 3.57 8.00 23.82
N ASN A 190 4.38 8.03 22.76
CA ASN A 190 5.40 7.02 22.51
C ASN A 190 6.38 6.84 23.68
N LYS A 191 6.77 7.92 24.38
CA LYS A 191 7.64 7.83 25.57
C LYS A 191 7.03 6.99 26.70
N VAL A 192 5.72 7.17 26.96
CA VAL A 192 5.03 6.43 28.02
C VAL A 192 4.84 4.96 27.61
N CYS A 193 4.53 4.69 26.33
CA CYS A 193 4.49 3.30 25.85
C CYS A 193 5.88 2.65 25.93
N GLN A 194 6.92 3.39 25.56
CA GLN A 194 8.29 2.95 25.61
C GLN A 194 8.71 2.57 27.02
N ASP A 195 8.39 3.39 28.01
CA ASP A 195 8.70 3.11 29.42
C ASP A 195 7.94 1.85 29.91
N ALA A 196 6.67 1.70 29.51
CA ALA A 196 5.88 0.50 29.85
C ALA A 196 6.43 -0.78 29.21
N LEU A 197 6.80 -0.72 27.93
CA LEU A 197 7.32 -1.87 27.18
C LEU A 197 8.75 -2.23 27.59
N ARG A 198 9.63 -1.25 27.86
CA ARG A 198 11.00 -1.49 28.32
C ARG A 198 11.05 -2.24 29.66
N ASN A 199 10.11 -1.97 30.55
CA ASN A 199 10.00 -2.68 31.82
C ASN A 199 9.69 -4.17 31.64
N LEU A 200 9.02 -4.53 30.54
CA LEU A 200 8.57 -5.89 30.26
C LEU A 200 9.45 -6.61 29.22
N ILE A 201 10.11 -5.86 28.34
CA ILE A 201 10.96 -6.35 27.24
C ILE A 201 12.30 -5.58 27.29
N PRO A 202 13.32 -6.12 27.99
CA PRO A 202 14.63 -5.48 28.09
C PRO A 202 15.22 -5.17 26.71
N GLY A 203 15.68 -3.93 26.52
CA GLY A 203 16.27 -3.46 25.26
C GLY A 203 15.26 -3.00 24.19
N PHE A 204 13.94 -3.11 24.44
CA PHE A 204 12.94 -2.63 23.49
C PHE A 204 13.09 -1.12 23.22
N THR A 205 12.99 -0.75 21.94
CA THR A 205 13.01 0.64 21.50
C THR A 205 11.83 0.96 20.59
N MET A 206 10.88 1.72 21.12
CA MET A 206 9.75 2.27 20.39
C MET A 206 10.27 3.17 19.27
N SER A 207 9.85 2.86 18.06
CA SER A 207 10.15 3.67 16.87
C SER A 207 9.08 4.73 16.63
N ASP A 208 9.43 5.76 15.85
CA ASP A 208 8.47 6.79 15.42
C ASP A 208 7.37 6.25 14.51
N HIS A 209 7.58 5.07 13.93
CA HIS A 209 6.61 4.40 13.04
C HIS A 209 5.68 3.43 13.78
N GLN A 210 5.74 3.39 15.11
CA GLN A 210 4.82 2.65 15.96
C GLN A 210 4.06 3.59 16.91
N MET A 211 2.95 3.09 17.45
CA MET A 211 2.16 3.74 18.49
C MET A 211 1.48 2.69 19.39
N CYS A 212 0.97 3.12 20.54
CA CYS A 212 0.23 2.24 21.45
C CYS A 212 -1.07 2.88 21.91
N THR A 213 -1.95 2.06 22.47
CA THR A 213 -3.18 2.52 23.10
C THR A 213 -3.23 2.16 24.58
N ARG A 214 -4.16 2.78 25.32
CA ARG A 214 -4.49 2.48 26.70
C ARG A 214 -5.71 1.55 26.80
N PRO A 215 -5.87 0.83 27.92
CA PRO A 215 -5.00 0.82 29.09
C PRO A 215 -3.67 0.08 28.86
N LEU A 216 -2.61 0.52 29.56
CA LEU A 216 -1.27 -0.07 29.47
C LEU A 216 -1.10 -1.26 30.43
N ASP A 217 -2.15 -1.63 31.14
CA ASP A 217 -2.18 -2.75 32.07
C ASP A 217 -2.60 -4.05 31.37
N GLY A 218 -2.75 -4.04 30.04
CA GLY A 218 -3.15 -5.22 29.30
C GLY A 218 -4.51 -5.80 29.73
N THR A 219 -5.42 -4.98 30.25
CA THR A 219 -6.79 -5.45 30.52
C THR A 219 -7.66 -5.44 29.25
N ILE A 220 -7.34 -4.56 28.30
CA ILE A 220 -8.11 -4.30 27.09
C ILE A 220 -7.16 -4.04 25.91
N GLY A 221 -7.40 -4.69 24.77
CA GLY A 221 -6.60 -4.49 23.56
C GLY A 221 -7.12 -5.25 22.34
N ALA A 222 -6.57 -4.95 21.17
CA ALA A 222 -6.86 -5.67 19.94
C ALA A 222 -6.17 -7.04 19.94
N CYS A 223 -6.91 -8.12 19.66
CA CYS A 223 -6.47 -9.51 19.75
C CYS A 223 -6.14 -10.13 18.38
N ILE A 224 -5.68 -11.40 18.35
CA ILE A 224 -5.20 -12.15 17.17
C ILE A 224 -6.04 -11.93 15.90
N ALA A 225 -7.38 -12.06 15.97
CA ALA A 225 -8.24 -11.89 14.78
C ALA A 225 -8.61 -10.42 14.43
N ASN A 226 -7.97 -9.46 15.11
CA ASN A 226 -7.94 -8.04 14.73
C ASN A 226 -6.59 -7.63 14.13
N HIS A 227 -5.58 -8.51 14.12
CA HIS A 227 -4.26 -8.20 13.54
C HIS A 227 -4.40 -7.78 12.07
N GLY A 228 -3.67 -6.74 11.66
CA GLY A 228 -3.83 -6.11 10.36
C GLY A 228 -5.07 -5.24 10.20
N GLY A 229 -6.00 -5.23 11.16
CA GLY A 229 -7.18 -4.39 11.15
C GLY A 229 -6.88 -2.90 11.39
N PRO A 230 -7.80 -2.00 11.00
CA PRO A 230 -7.61 -0.57 11.19
C PRO A 230 -7.87 -0.13 12.64
N LEU A 231 -7.00 0.76 13.14
CA LEU A 231 -7.30 1.67 14.24
C LEU A 231 -7.77 3.00 13.63
N VAL A 232 -8.98 3.45 13.99
CA VAL A 232 -9.68 4.52 13.29
C VAL A 232 -9.90 5.74 14.17
N GLN A 233 -9.75 6.93 13.58
CA GLN A 233 -10.20 8.20 14.14
C GLN A 233 -11.23 8.84 13.20
N TYR A 234 -12.26 9.45 13.75
CA TYR A 234 -13.17 10.30 12.98
C TYR A 234 -12.70 11.75 13.01
N ASN A 235 -12.59 12.38 11.84
CA ASN A 235 -12.25 13.80 11.77
C ASN A 235 -13.44 14.70 12.15
N LYS A 236 -13.23 16.03 12.14
CA LYS A 236 -14.29 17.01 12.44
C LYS A 236 -15.52 16.92 11.52
N ASP A 237 -15.37 16.35 10.33
CA ASP A 237 -16.46 16.14 9.35
C ASP A 237 -17.09 14.74 9.46
N ASN A 238 -16.83 14.03 10.56
CA ASN A 238 -17.27 12.65 10.79
C ASN A 238 -16.83 11.65 9.70
N LYS A 239 -15.64 11.86 9.12
CA LYS A 239 -15.03 10.93 8.13
C LYS A 239 -14.00 10.03 8.82
N PRO A 240 -14.05 8.71 8.60
CA PRO A 240 -13.11 7.78 9.21
C PRO A 240 -11.72 7.90 8.55
N ILE A 241 -10.69 7.90 9.38
CA ILE A 241 -9.28 7.93 9.00
C ILE A 241 -8.56 6.75 9.65
N VAL A 242 -7.84 5.96 8.88
CA VAL A 242 -7.03 4.85 9.40
C VAL A 242 -5.70 5.37 9.94
N ILE A 243 -5.64 5.58 11.24
CA ILE A 243 -4.47 6.18 11.89
C ILE A 243 -3.42 5.13 12.29
N GLY A 244 -3.86 3.88 12.48
CA GLY A 244 -3.00 2.77 12.85
C GLY A 244 -3.45 1.44 12.24
N VAL A 245 -2.53 0.47 12.24
CA VAL A 245 -2.80 -0.93 11.87
C VAL A 245 -2.41 -1.80 13.05
N VAL A 246 -3.28 -2.72 13.49
CA VAL A 246 -2.97 -3.64 14.59
C VAL A 246 -1.77 -4.50 14.22
N SER A 247 -0.66 -4.38 14.96
CA SER A 247 0.60 -5.06 14.65
C SER A 247 0.80 -6.26 15.58
N TRP A 248 1.00 -6.03 16.87
CA TRP A 248 1.21 -7.13 17.83
C TRP A 248 0.68 -6.79 19.22
N SER A 249 0.35 -7.85 19.95
CA SER A 249 -0.01 -7.86 21.36
C SER A 249 0.47 -9.17 21.99
N SER A 250 0.53 -9.25 23.32
CA SER A 250 0.87 -10.49 24.02
C SER A 250 -0.18 -11.58 23.84
N LEU A 251 0.22 -12.84 23.96
CA LEU A 251 -0.65 -14.01 23.83
C LEU A 251 -0.75 -14.79 25.16
N PRO A 252 -1.96 -15.24 25.57
CA PRO A 252 -3.29 -14.80 25.14
C PRO A 252 -3.46 -13.29 25.27
N CYS A 253 -4.42 -12.71 24.54
CA CYS A 253 -4.47 -11.27 24.33
C CYS A 253 -4.33 -10.49 25.64
N THR A 254 -3.35 -9.58 25.63
CA THR A 254 -3.01 -8.66 26.71
C THR A 254 -2.52 -9.31 28.02
N THR A 255 -2.00 -10.55 27.96
CA THR A 255 -1.25 -11.15 29.08
C THR A 255 -0.02 -10.33 29.47
N ASN A 256 0.37 -10.43 30.75
CA ASN A 256 1.54 -9.77 31.35
C ASN A 256 1.52 -8.24 31.30
N ASN A 257 0.34 -7.63 31.21
CA ASN A 257 0.17 -6.17 31.18
C ASN A 257 0.91 -5.49 30.00
N LEU A 258 1.11 -6.20 28.89
CA LEU A 258 1.74 -5.63 27.69
C LEU A 258 0.72 -4.80 26.89
N PRO A 259 0.98 -3.50 26.64
CA PRO A 259 0.09 -2.68 25.83
C PRO A 259 0.10 -3.16 24.36
N PRO A 260 -1.05 -3.10 23.65
CA PRO A 260 -1.09 -3.40 22.23
C PRO A 260 -0.31 -2.35 21.42
N VAL A 261 0.45 -2.82 20.44
CA VAL A 261 1.25 -1.98 19.55
C VAL A 261 0.66 -1.99 18.14
N TYR A 262 0.59 -0.80 17.57
CA TYR A 262 0.05 -0.54 16.24
C TYR A 262 1.14 0.11 15.38
N VAL A 263 1.07 -0.14 14.09
CA VAL A 263 1.82 0.65 13.10
C VAL A 263 1.25 2.06 13.06
N ARG A 264 2.11 3.08 13.00
CA ARG A 264 1.71 4.47 12.74
C ARG A 264 1.54 4.73 11.25
N VAL A 265 0.30 4.72 10.74
CA VAL A 265 0.02 4.85 9.30
C VAL A 265 0.54 6.16 8.71
N SER A 266 0.49 7.27 9.47
CA SER A 266 0.99 8.58 9.01
C SER A 266 2.47 8.58 8.64
N HIS A 267 3.27 7.67 9.20
CA HIS A 267 4.67 7.46 8.82
C HIS A 267 4.80 6.85 7.41
N PHE A 268 3.85 5.98 7.04
CA PHE A 268 3.89 5.19 5.82
C PHE A 268 3.04 5.75 4.68
N VAL A 269 2.36 6.88 4.85
CA VAL A 269 1.49 7.45 3.80
C VAL A 269 2.23 7.65 2.47
N ASN A 270 3.50 8.08 2.52
CA ASN A 270 4.29 8.23 1.30
C ASN A 270 4.63 6.88 0.65
N TRP A 271 4.96 5.88 1.46
CA TRP A 271 5.21 4.51 1.01
C TRP A 271 3.95 3.91 0.36
N ILE A 272 2.78 4.06 1.01
CA ILE A 272 1.48 3.60 0.50
C ILE A 272 1.14 4.22 -0.86
N LYS A 273 1.63 5.43 -1.14
CA LYS A 273 1.24 6.24 -2.31
C LYS A 273 2.28 6.32 -3.43
N ARG A 274 3.45 5.67 -3.30
CA ARG A 274 4.60 5.82 -4.23
C ARG A 274 4.31 5.30 -5.65
N LYS A 275 4.74 6.05 -6.68
CA LYS A 275 4.62 5.75 -8.13
C LYS A 275 5.82 6.33 -8.91
N ILE A 276 6.12 5.82 -10.12
CA ILE A 276 7.22 6.27 -11.00
C ILE A 276 6.68 6.78 -12.36
N GLY A 277 7.42 7.67 -13.04
CA GLY A 277 7.09 8.27 -14.35
C GLY A 277 8.33 8.79 -15.10
N ALA A 278 8.17 9.17 -16.38
CA ALA A 278 9.21 9.68 -17.28
C ALA A 278 9.02 11.17 -17.62
N ILE A 279 10.07 11.99 -17.55
CA ILE A 279 10.02 13.41 -17.94
C ILE A 279 10.04 13.50 -19.46
N ILE A 280 8.98 14.00 -20.10
CA ILE A 280 8.93 14.14 -21.57
C ILE A 280 9.12 15.59 -22.05
N THR A 281 8.84 16.57 -21.18
CA THR A 281 9.12 18.00 -21.39
C THR A 281 9.34 18.68 -20.04
N GLU A 282 9.65 19.97 -20.03
CA GLU A 282 9.80 20.79 -18.83
C GLU A 282 8.49 20.98 -18.03
N PHE A 283 7.33 20.62 -18.61
CA PHE A 283 6.02 20.70 -17.95
C PHE A 283 5.28 19.37 -17.86
N TRP A 284 5.79 18.29 -18.45
CA TRP A 284 5.00 17.07 -18.64
C TRP A 284 5.77 15.81 -18.26
N ILE A 285 5.10 14.97 -17.47
CA ILE A 285 5.54 13.62 -17.11
C ILE A 285 4.60 12.62 -17.76
N LEU A 286 5.15 11.62 -18.45
CA LEU A 286 4.44 10.47 -18.98
C LEU A 286 4.56 9.30 -18.01
N LEU A 287 3.45 8.64 -17.69
CA LEU A 287 3.43 7.45 -16.84
C LEU A 287 2.20 6.59 -17.15
N SER A 288 2.02 5.51 -16.41
CA SER A 288 0.86 4.63 -16.55
C SER A 288 -0.42 5.31 -16.02
N ALA A 289 -1.57 5.11 -16.69
CA ALA A 289 -2.87 5.61 -16.22
C ALA A 289 -3.24 5.00 -14.86
N TYR A 290 -2.80 3.77 -14.58
CA TYR A 290 -2.93 3.10 -13.30
C TYR A 290 -2.29 3.91 -12.17
N CYS A 291 -1.13 4.53 -12.42
CA CYS A 291 -0.48 5.39 -11.42
C CYS A 291 -1.34 6.62 -11.08
N ILE A 292 -1.97 7.24 -12.08
CA ILE A 292 -2.83 8.42 -11.92
C ILE A 292 -4.15 8.05 -11.23
N THR A 293 -4.84 7.00 -11.70
CA THR A 293 -6.15 6.60 -11.14
C THR A 293 -6.06 6.09 -9.70
N ASN A 294 -4.90 5.56 -9.30
CA ASN A 294 -4.62 5.17 -7.91
C ASN A 294 -3.92 6.27 -7.11
N ALA A 295 -3.76 7.47 -7.67
CA ALA A 295 -3.27 8.61 -6.92
C ALA A 295 -4.32 9.09 -5.91
N PRO A 296 -3.92 9.55 -4.72
CA PRO A 296 -4.86 9.98 -3.69
C PRO A 296 -5.56 11.28 -4.09
N SER A 297 -6.89 11.31 -3.98
CA SER A 297 -7.71 12.50 -4.22
C SER A 297 -7.60 13.58 -3.13
N ASN A 298 -6.98 13.27 -1.98
CA ASN A 298 -6.70 14.24 -0.91
C ASN A 298 -5.25 14.10 -0.44
N GLY A 299 -4.41 15.01 -0.91
CA GLY A 299 -3.00 15.14 -0.55
C GLY A 299 -2.28 16.00 -1.59
N THR A 300 -1.28 16.77 -1.15
CA THR A 300 -0.39 17.54 -2.02
C THR A 300 0.50 16.56 -2.78
N VAL A 301 -0.01 15.92 -3.84
CA VAL A 301 0.78 15.07 -4.73
C VAL A 301 1.71 15.99 -5.53
N TYR A 302 2.98 15.63 -5.58
CA TYR A 302 4.01 16.35 -6.33
C TYR A 302 4.85 15.33 -7.12
N VAL A 303 5.50 15.81 -8.17
CA VAL A 303 6.51 15.06 -8.92
C VAL A 303 7.86 15.33 -8.29
N ARG A 304 8.59 14.29 -7.92
CA ARG A 304 9.96 14.39 -7.41
C ARG A 304 10.95 14.09 -8.54
N THR A 305 11.85 15.01 -8.85
CA THR A 305 12.87 14.85 -9.90
C THR A 305 14.29 14.89 -9.33
N GLY A 306 15.26 14.43 -10.13
CA GLY A 306 16.69 14.52 -9.86
C GLY A 306 17.21 13.66 -8.70
N SER A 307 16.37 12.77 -8.17
CA SER A 307 16.75 11.85 -7.08
C SER A 307 17.64 10.73 -7.61
N TYR A 308 18.80 10.53 -6.98
CA TYR A 308 19.60 9.31 -7.11
C TYR A 308 19.28 8.33 -5.97
N ASN A 309 19.26 8.84 -4.74
CA ASN A 309 18.72 8.16 -3.57
C ASN A 309 17.34 8.75 -3.25
N ILE A 310 16.29 7.93 -3.28
CA ILE A 310 14.91 8.40 -3.16
C ILE A 310 14.58 8.96 -1.76
N ASN A 311 15.36 8.57 -0.75
CA ASN A 311 15.17 8.95 0.64
C ASN A 311 16.14 10.06 1.12
N LYS A 312 16.96 10.61 0.22
CA LYS A 312 17.88 11.71 0.52
C LYS A 312 17.61 12.90 -0.38
N ASP A 313 17.56 14.08 0.24
CA ASP A 313 17.51 15.35 -0.48
C ASP A 313 18.93 15.89 -0.65
N ASP A 314 19.21 16.41 -1.83
CA ASP A 314 20.43 17.18 -2.12
C ASP A 314 20.06 18.33 -3.08
N GLN A 315 21.06 19.07 -3.56
CA GLN A 315 20.84 20.28 -4.36
C GLN A 315 20.15 20.07 -5.73
N PHE A 316 20.08 18.85 -6.28
CA PHE A 316 19.36 18.62 -7.54
C PHE A 316 18.04 17.88 -7.36
N VAL A 317 17.57 17.73 -6.12
CA VAL A 317 16.25 17.16 -5.84
C VAL A 317 15.21 18.27 -5.84
N HIS A 318 14.17 18.09 -6.65
CA HIS A 318 13.07 19.06 -6.74
C HIS A 318 11.72 18.35 -6.52
N ASN A 319 10.86 18.96 -5.69
CA ASN A 319 9.48 18.53 -5.50
C ASN A 319 8.57 19.55 -6.19
N VAL A 320 7.92 19.13 -7.28
CA VAL A 320 7.23 20.02 -8.22
C VAL A 320 5.72 19.78 -8.12
N PRO A 321 4.91 20.83 -7.85
CA PRO A 321 3.47 20.66 -7.71
C PRO A 321 2.84 20.19 -9.02
N ILE A 322 1.72 19.47 -8.91
CA ILE A 322 0.96 18.99 -10.07
C ILE A 322 -0.17 19.97 -10.37
N LYS A 323 -0.29 20.38 -11.63
CA LYS A 323 -1.39 21.21 -12.14
C LYS A 323 -2.61 20.37 -12.48
N GLN A 324 -2.41 19.27 -13.21
CA GLN A 324 -3.46 18.31 -13.56
C GLN A 324 -2.90 16.95 -13.90
N MET A 325 -3.75 15.93 -13.81
CA MET A 325 -3.46 14.57 -14.24
C MET A 325 -4.49 14.14 -15.28
N ILE A 326 -4.03 13.58 -16.39
CA ILE A 326 -4.85 13.21 -17.55
C ILE A 326 -4.61 11.73 -17.82
N VAL A 327 -5.68 10.95 -17.93
CA VAL A 327 -5.63 9.55 -18.36
C VAL A 327 -6.22 9.42 -19.75
N HIS A 328 -5.77 8.41 -20.51
CA HIS A 328 -6.37 8.10 -21.80
C HIS A 328 -7.87 7.82 -21.64
N GLU A 329 -8.71 8.37 -22.53
CA GLU A 329 -10.18 8.37 -22.41
C GLU A 329 -10.78 6.96 -22.47
N LYS A 330 -10.07 6.05 -23.16
CA LYS A 330 -10.41 4.61 -23.24
C LYS A 330 -9.79 3.76 -22.13
N TYR A 331 -9.13 4.37 -21.15
CA TYR A 331 -8.59 3.62 -20.01
C TYR A 331 -9.73 3.15 -19.12
N GLU A 332 -9.94 1.83 -19.10
CA GLU A 332 -10.95 1.19 -18.26
C GLU A 332 -10.37 0.49 -17.03
N GLY A 333 -9.04 0.48 -16.89
CA GLY A 333 -8.36 -0.33 -15.88
C GLY A 333 -8.47 -1.83 -16.15
N ALA A 334 -8.08 -2.63 -15.15
CA ALA A 334 -8.03 -4.09 -15.23
C ALA A 334 -9.40 -4.77 -15.00
N LYS A 335 -10.47 -4.32 -15.69
CA LYS A 335 -11.83 -4.87 -15.51
C LYS A 335 -11.96 -6.34 -15.93
N THR A 336 -11.20 -6.77 -16.93
CA THR A 336 -11.20 -8.15 -17.43
C THR A 336 -9.78 -8.57 -17.83
N LEU A 337 -9.52 -9.87 -17.92
CA LEU A 337 -8.24 -10.37 -18.48
C LEU A 337 -8.01 -9.94 -19.93
N LYS A 338 -9.07 -9.64 -20.70
CA LYS A 338 -8.99 -9.16 -22.09
C LYS A 338 -8.65 -7.68 -22.20
N THR A 339 -8.98 -6.90 -21.18
CA THR A 339 -8.71 -5.45 -21.13
C THR A 339 -7.56 -5.11 -20.19
N LEU A 340 -6.89 -6.13 -19.62
CA LEU A 340 -5.79 -5.96 -18.71
C LEU A 340 -4.74 -5.07 -19.38
N ALA A 341 -4.51 -3.90 -18.79
CA ALA A 341 -3.45 -2.99 -19.17
C ALA A 341 -3.58 -2.32 -20.57
N CYS A 342 -4.73 -2.42 -21.24
CA CYS A 342 -5.02 -1.64 -22.44
C CYS A 342 -5.23 -0.16 -22.11
N TYR A 343 -4.76 0.73 -22.98
CA TYR A 343 -4.85 2.19 -22.79
C TYR A 343 -4.25 2.70 -21.47
N ASP A 344 -3.33 1.94 -20.86
CA ASP A 344 -2.72 2.29 -19.58
C ASP A 344 -1.59 3.31 -19.76
N ILE A 345 -2.00 4.54 -20.10
CA ILE A 345 -1.13 5.68 -20.32
C ILE A 345 -1.76 6.97 -19.79
N GLY A 346 -0.94 7.81 -19.19
CA GLY A 346 -1.37 9.05 -18.57
C GLY A 346 -0.29 10.11 -18.59
N LEU A 347 -0.72 11.36 -18.42
CA LEU A 347 0.10 12.55 -18.40
C LEU A 347 -0.11 13.32 -17.10
N ILE A 348 0.96 13.80 -16.50
CA ILE A 348 0.93 14.77 -15.41
C ILE A 348 1.44 16.10 -15.97
N GLN A 349 0.61 17.14 -15.89
CA GLN A 349 1.05 18.52 -16.12
C GLN A 349 1.58 19.09 -14.81
N LEU A 350 2.78 19.66 -14.85
CA LEU A 350 3.41 20.31 -13.72
C LEU A 350 2.88 21.73 -13.52
N GLY A 351 2.76 22.14 -12.25
CA GLY A 351 2.38 23.50 -11.85
C GLY A 351 3.53 24.50 -11.93
N LYS A 352 4.77 24.01 -12.06
CA LYS A 352 5.97 24.81 -12.31
C LYS A 352 6.84 24.09 -13.34
N GLN A 353 7.52 24.86 -14.17
CA GLN A 353 8.54 24.37 -15.09
C GLN A 353 9.67 23.66 -14.33
N LEU A 354 10.19 22.58 -14.92
CA LEU A 354 11.42 21.92 -14.49
C LEU A 354 12.65 22.71 -14.92
N ASP A 355 13.56 22.90 -13.97
CA ASP A 355 14.91 23.38 -14.25
C ASP A 355 15.75 22.16 -14.65
N PHE A 356 16.15 22.09 -15.93
CA PHE A 356 16.94 20.96 -16.42
C PHE A 356 18.40 21.09 -16.02
N ASP A 357 18.96 19.97 -15.57
CA ASP A 357 20.34 19.85 -15.11
C ASP A 357 20.89 18.45 -15.39
N LYS A 358 22.10 18.15 -14.89
CA LYS A 358 22.76 16.85 -15.14
C LYS A 358 22.01 15.61 -14.62
N ARG A 359 20.98 15.76 -13.76
CA ARG A 359 20.13 14.69 -13.21
C ARG A 359 18.64 14.87 -13.53
N VAL A 360 18.23 16.01 -14.07
CA VAL A 360 16.87 16.28 -14.54
C VAL A 360 16.93 16.62 -16.02
N GLN A 361 16.57 15.67 -16.88
CA GLN A 361 16.51 15.85 -18.32
C GLN A 361 15.23 15.22 -18.88
N PRO A 362 14.67 15.76 -19.97
CA PRO A 362 13.60 15.09 -20.70
C PRO A 362 14.16 13.91 -21.50
N ILE A 363 13.31 12.91 -21.73
CA ILE A 363 13.60 11.81 -22.63
C ILE A 363 12.78 11.94 -23.91
N LEU A 364 13.40 11.63 -25.06
CA LEU A 364 12.71 11.59 -26.34
C LEU A 364 11.76 10.38 -26.40
N MET A 365 10.60 10.52 -27.02
CA MET A 365 9.68 9.39 -27.25
C MET A 365 9.99 8.70 -28.58
N ALA A 366 9.85 7.37 -28.63
CA ALA A 366 10.01 6.58 -29.85
C ALA A 366 9.10 7.11 -30.96
N LYS A 367 9.64 7.29 -32.18
CA LYS A 367 8.97 7.87 -33.39
C LYS A 367 8.73 9.39 -33.38
N SER A 368 9.50 10.16 -32.63
CA SER A 368 9.60 11.62 -32.87
C SER A 368 9.93 11.86 -34.34
N LYS A 369 9.21 12.78 -35.01
CA LYS A 369 9.33 13.09 -36.46
C LYS A 369 10.75 13.41 -36.94
N THR A 370 11.68 13.62 -36.02
CA THR A 370 13.11 13.88 -36.26
C THR A 370 14.01 12.64 -36.30
N TRP A 371 13.55 11.44 -35.95
CA TRP A 371 14.40 10.24 -35.92
C TRP A 371 13.70 8.97 -36.47
N SER A 372 14.37 8.33 -37.43
CA SER A 372 13.93 7.13 -38.14
C SER A 372 14.57 5.85 -37.59
N TYR A 373 14.82 5.75 -36.28
CA TYR A 373 15.22 4.46 -35.71
C TYR A 373 13.95 3.65 -35.43
N GLU A 374 13.68 2.69 -36.30
CA GLU A 374 12.66 1.67 -36.05
C GLU A 374 13.19 0.73 -34.97
N ILE A 375 12.45 0.65 -33.87
CA ILE A 375 12.76 -0.26 -32.78
C ILE A 375 12.47 -1.69 -33.23
N LYS A 376 13.49 -2.54 -33.22
CA LYS A 376 13.45 -3.90 -33.72
C LYS A 376 13.34 -4.91 -32.59
N LEU A 377 12.82 -6.08 -32.94
CA LEU A 377 12.93 -7.26 -32.10
C LEU A 377 14.41 -7.58 -31.90
N GLY A 378 14.81 -7.91 -30.68
CA GLY A 378 16.21 -8.11 -30.35
C GLY A 378 16.97 -6.85 -29.91
N ASP A 379 16.34 -5.66 -29.94
CA ASP A 379 17.00 -4.44 -29.47
C ASP A 379 17.14 -4.44 -27.94
N ASN A 380 18.32 -3.98 -27.49
CA ASN A 380 18.62 -3.83 -26.08
C ASN A 380 17.95 -2.59 -25.50
N VAL A 381 17.28 -2.78 -24.37
CA VAL A 381 16.58 -1.75 -23.63
C VAL A 381 16.98 -1.81 -22.16
N ILE A 382 16.85 -0.66 -21.50
CA ILE A 382 17.18 -0.46 -20.11
C ILE A 382 15.90 -0.05 -19.40
N LEU A 383 15.52 -0.81 -18.39
CA LEU A 383 14.57 -0.37 -17.38
C LEU A 383 15.33 0.31 -16.26
N SER A 384 14.80 1.41 -15.73
CA SER A 384 15.35 2.07 -14.55
C SER A 384 14.26 2.40 -13.53
N GLY A 385 14.60 2.30 -12.24
CA GLY A 385 13.63 2.57 -11.18
C GLY A 385 14.13 2.25 -9.76
N TRP A 386 13.18 2.29 -8.84
CA TRP A 386 13.33 1.90 -7.42
C TRP A 386 12.35 0.79 -7.06
N GLY A 387 11.97 -0.03 -8.04
CA GLY A 387 11.15 -1.20 -7.79
C GLY A 387 11.87 -2.26 -6.98
N SER A 388 11.10 -3.24 -6.51
CA SER A 388 11.58 -4.34 -5.68
C SER A 388 12.71 -5.11 -6.37
N ILE A 389 13.73 -5.52 -5.63
CA ILE A 389 14.83 -6.37 -6.11
C ILE A 389 14.73 -7.83 -5.63
N SER A 390 13.64 -8.18 -4.93
CA SER A 390 13.42 -9.50 -4.36
C SER A 390 12.25 -10.25 -5.01
N TYR A 391 12.42 -11.57 -5.16
CA TYR A 391 11.42 -12.55 -5.60
C TYR A 391 10.53 -13.09 -4.46
N GLY A 392 10.53 -12.42 -3.30
CA GLY A 392 9.86 -12.90 -2.09
C GLY A 392 8.51 -12.25 -1.84
N ALA A 393 7.75 -12.80 -0.89
CA ALA A 393 6.58 -12.12 -0.30
C ALA A 393 6.98 -10.83 0.46
N LEU A 394 8.28 -10.64 0.72
CA LEU A 394 8.90 -9.41 1.18
C LEU A 394 9.49 -8.65 0.00
N SER A 395 8.85 -7.57 -0.44
CA SER A 395 9.39 -6.67 -1.47
C SER A 395 10.53 -5.84 -0.87
N ASP A 396 11.72 -5.88 -1.47
CA ASP A 396 12.88 -5.09 -1.05
C ASP A 396 13.11 -3.98 -2.08
N HIS A 397 12.77 -2.74 -1.76
CA HIS A 397 12.95 -1.60 -2.65
C HIS A 397 14.27 -0.88 -2.31
N PRO A 398 15.17 -0.75 -3.29
CA PRO A 398 16.46 -0.10 -3.05
C PRO A 398 16.27 1.41 -2.87
N ASP A 399 17.03 2.01 -1.97
CA ASP A 399 17.06 3.48 -1.83
C ASP A 399 17.70 4.16 -3.05
N ILE A 400 18.66 3.48 -3.66
CA ILE A 400 19.43 3.94 -4.81
C ILE A 400 18.81 3.38 -6.09
N MET A 401 18.63 4.23 -7.10
CA MET A 401 18.06 3.82 -8.38
C MET A 401 18.87 2.68 -9.00
N ARG A 402 18.17 1.68 -9.54
CA ARG A 402 18.77 0.53 -10.23
C ARG A 402 18.36 0.52 -11.69
N THR A 403 19.14 -0.21 -12.49
CA THR A 403 18.88 -0.44 -13.90
C THR A 403 18.95 -1.92 -14.22
N VAL A 404 18.13 -2.36 -15.17
CA VAL A 404 18.13 -3.72 -15.72
C VAL A 404 18.19 -3.64 -17.23
N ASN A 405 19.10 -4.42 -17.82
CA ASN A 405 19.15 -4.62 -19.26
C ASN A 405 18.18 -5.74 -19.65
N ALA A 406 17.46 -5.51 -20.74
CA ALA A 406 16.49 -6.42 -21.29
C ALA A 406 16.48 -6.32 -22.81
N THR A 407 15.77 -7.22 -23.49
CA THR A 407 15.67 -7.21 -24.95
C THR A 407 14.22 -7.26 -25.38
N ILE A 408 13.87 -6.53 -26.43
CA ILE A 408 12.50 -6.51 -26.97
C ILE A 408 12.17 -7.83 -27.65
N ILE A 409 10.99 -8.40 -27.33
CA ILE A 409 10.46 -9.61 -27.96
C ILE A 409 9.18 -9.35 -28.75
N SER A 410 8.83 -10.31 -29.61
CA SER A 410 7.61 -10.22 -30.41
C SER A 410 6.36 -10.40 -29.55
N ASN A 411 5.24 -9.79 -29.98
CA ASN A 411 3.95 -10.00 -29.32
C ASN A 411 3.53 -11.48 -29.32
N ASN A 412 3.88 -12.24 -30.36
CA ASN A 412 3.60 -13.68 -30.42
C ASN A 412 4.39 -14.45 -29.36
N GLU A 413 5.69 -14.16 -29.22
CA GLU A 413 6.53 -14.78 -28.19
C GLU A 413 6.04 -14.41 -26.78
N CYS A 414 5.74 -13.13 -26.56
CA CYS A 414 5.18 -12.66 -25.29
C CYS A 414 3.84 -13.34 -24.95
N GLU A 415 2.91 -13.38 -25.91
CA GLU A 415 1.61 -14.01 -25.72
C GLU A 415 1.74 -15.51 -25.48
N ASN A 416 2.65 -16.20 -26.17
CA ASN A 416 2.90 -17.63 -25.97
C ASN A 416 3.46 -17.91 -24.58
N ALA A 417 4.35 -17.06 -24.08
CA ALA A 417 4.85 -17.18 -22.70
C ALA A 417 3.72 -16.98 -21.68
N ILE A 418 2.86 -15.97 -21.89
CA ILE A 418 1.75 -15.67 -20.97
C ILE A 418 0.66 -16.76 -21.00
N LYS A 419 0.34 -17.28 -22.18
CA LYS A 419 -0.67 -18.33 -22.37
C LYS A 419 -0.36 -19.63 -21.63
N LYS A 420 0.91 -19.91 -21.30
CA LYS A 420 1.29 -21.05 -20.46
C LYS A 420 0.59 -21.00 -19.09
N ILE A 421 0.29 -19.81 -18.59
CA ILE A 421 -0.35 -19.59 -17.29
C ILE A 421 -1.79 -19.08 -17.44
N TRP A 422 -2.03 -18.20 -18.41
CA TRP A 422 -3.35 -17.63 -18.71
C TRP A 422 -3.77 -17.89 -20.16
N PRO A 423 -4.37 -19.05 -20.47
CA PRO A 423 -4.70 -19.45 -21.85
C PRO A 423 -5.60 -18.46 -22.61
N GLN A 424 -6.44 -17.73 -21.89
CA GLN A 424 -7.37 -16.74 -22.44
C GLN A 424 -6.74 -15.37 -22.67
N PHE A 425 -5.48 -15.16 -22.25
CA PHE A 425 -4.79 -13.88 -22.39
C PHE A 425 -4.42 -13.60 -23.85
N ARG A 426 -4.44 -12.31 -24.22
CA ARG A 426 -4.04 -11.81 -25.54
C ARG A 426 -3.22 -10.54 -25.35
N ILE A 427 -2.08 -10.46 -26.01
CA ILE A 427 -1.27 -9.24 -26.07
C ILE A 427 -1.82 -8.36 -27.20
N SER A 428 -2.05 -7.08 -26.91
CA SER A 428 -2.43 -6.13 -27.95
C SER A 428 -1.22 -5.43 -28.57
N GLU A 429 -1.40 -4.80 -29.73
CA GLU A 429 -0.38 -3.96 -30.37
C GLU A 429 0.00 -2.72 -29.55
N MET A 430 -0.79 -2.39 -28.53
CA MET A 430 -0.54 -1.30 -27.58
C MET A 430 0.51 -1.66 -26.53
N GLN A 431 0.93 -2.93 -26.49
CA GLN A 431 1.85 -3.47 -25.50
C GLN A 431 3.16 -3.91 -26.15
N ILE A 432 4.22 -3.87 -25.36
CA ILE A 432 5.54 -4.37 -25.71
C ILE A 432 6.07 -5.17 -24.52
N CYS A 433 6.83 -6.23 -24.80
CA CYS A 433 7.36 -7.12 -23.78
C CYS A 433 8.87 -7.24 -23.92
N THR A 434 9.53 -7.67 -22.85
CA THR A 434 10.98 -7.90 -22.87
C THR A 434 11.39 -9.26 -22.31
N THR A 435 12.59 -9.69 -22.65
CA THR A 435 13.33 -10.80 -22.02
C THR A 435 14.03 -10.34 -20.74
N PRO A 436 14.58 -11.28 -19.93
CA PRO A 436 14.53 -12.75 -20.06
C PRO A 436 13.20 -13.38 -19.63
N LEU A 437 12.80 -14.42 -20.36
CA LEU A 437 11.57 -15.21 -20.12
C LEU A 437 11.76 -16.35 -19.11
N ASP A 438 12.78 -16.25 -18.27
CA ASP A 438 13.07 -17.18 -17.18
C ASP A 438 12.70 -16.59 -15.81
N GLY A 439 12.23 -15.33 -15.79
CA GLY A 439 11.90 -14.61 -14.57
C GLY A 439 13.12 -14.16 -13.78
N SER A 440 14.31 -14.12 -14.38
CA SER A 440 15.55 -13.72 -13.72
C SER A 440 15.74 -12.20 -13.65
N LEU A 441 15.07 -11.43 -14.51
CA LEU A 441 15.18 -9.97 -14.59
C LEU A 441 13.90 -9.35 -15.17
N GLY A 442 13.62 -8.10 -14.80
CA GLY A 442 12.60 -7.26 -15.43
C GLY A 442 11.97 -6.26 -14.46
N ALA A 443 10.88 -5.62 -14.87
CA ALA A 443 10.14 -4.71 -13.99
C ALA A 443 9.58 -5.45 -12.78
N CYS A 444 9.58 -4.77 -11.64
CA CYS A 444 9.08 -5.26 -10.37
C CYS A 444 8.05 -4.30 -9.75
N ILE A 445 7.50 -4.69 -8.60
CA ILE A 445 6.63 -3.82 -7.79
C ILE A 445 7.34 -2.49 -7.58
N GLY A 446 6.64 -1.38 -7.77
CA GLY A 446 7.21 -0.04 -7.66
C GLY A 446 7.76 0.51 -8.97
N ASP A 447 8.08 -0.32 -9.97
CA ASP A 447 8.52 0.15 -11.29
C ASP A 447 7.36 0.53 -12.21
N ILE A 448 6.10 0.26 -11.83
CA ILE A 448 4.92 0.62 -12.64
C ILE A 448 4.90 2.14 -12.89
N GLY A 449 4.72 2.50 -14.15
CA GLY A 449 4.85 3.86 -14.67
C GLY A 449 6.28 4.26 -15.03
N GLY A 450 7.28 3.46 -14.66
CA GLY A 450 8.69 3.69 -14.94
C GLY A 450 9.09 3.52 -16.40
N PRO A 451 10.18 4.17 -16.83
CA PRO A 451 10.59 4.21 -18.23
C PRO A 451 11.32 2.93 -18.65
N LEU A 452 10.92 2.39 -19.80
CA LEU A 452 11.72 1.45 -20.59
C LEU A 452 12.39 2.23 -21.72
N ILE A 453 13.71 2.22 -21.76
CA ILE A 453 14.53 3.11 -22.59
C ILE A 453 15.36 2.28 -23.55
N TYR A 454 15.35 2.62 -24.84
CA TYR A 454 16.34 2.12 -25.79
C TYR A 454 17.59 2.99 -25.71
N HIS A 455 18.73 2.35 -25.44
CA HIS A 455 20.04 2.99 -25.32
C HIS A 455 21.14 1.98 -25.64
N GLU A 456 21.44 1.80 -26.94
CA GLU A 456 22.34 0.74 -27.41
C GLU A 456 23.83 1.12 -27.27
N LYS A 457 24.18 2.41 -27.38
CA LYS A 457 25.57 2.91 -27.35
C LYS A 457 25.65 4.28 -26.69
N VAL A 458 26.83 4.62 -26.16
CA VAL A 458 27.11 5.91 -25.49
C VAL A 458 26.75 7.12 -26.36
N ASP A 459 26.87 6.99 -27.70
CA ASP A 459 26.60 8.06 -28.66
C ASP A 459 25.15 8.10 -29.18
N VAL A 460 24.28 7.19 -28.73
CA VAL A 460 22.88 7.13 -29.14
C VAL A 460 22.03 7.84 -28.09
N ILE A 461 21.30 8.87 -28.52
CA ILE A 461 20.35 9.60 -27.66
C ILE A 461 19.33 8.59 -27.12
N PRO A 462 19.14 8.50 -25.79
CA PRO A 462 18.19 7.57 -25.21
C PRO A 462 16.76 7.90 -25.61
N VAL A 463 15.98 6.87 -25.96
CA VAL A 463 14.60 6.99 -26.41
C VAL A 463 13.67 6.17 -25.53
N LEU A 464 12.57 6.76 -25.10
CA LEU A 464 11.51 6.12 -24.34
C LEU A 464 10.65 5.25 -25.26
N VAL A 465 10.70 3.94 -25.03
CA VAL A 465 10.03 2.93 -25.89
C VAL A 465 8.80 2.35 -25.22
N GLY A 466 8.82 2.29 -23.90
CA GLY A 466 7.77 1.70 -23.10
C GLY A 466 7.58 2.39 -21.77
N ILE A 467 6.39 2.27 -21.21
CA ILE A 467 6.08 2.60 -19.83
C ILE A 467 5.72 1.30 -19.11
N SER A 468 6.40 0.98 -18.02
CA SER A 468 6.11 -0.19 -17.20
C SER A 468 4.64 -0.18 -16.77
N ASN A 469 3.95 -1.29 -17.03
CA ASN A 469 2.50 -1.35 -16.93
C ASN A 469 2.09 -2.46 -15.98
N TRP A 470 2.43 -3.71 -16.31
CA TRP A 470 2.19 -4.85 -15.42
C TRP A 470 3.19 -5.98 -15.65
N ASN A 471 3.34 -6.82 -14.65
CA ASN A 471 4.24 -7.96 -14.61
C ASN A 471 3.60 -9.08 -13.78
N SER A 472 4.10 -10.32 -13.92
CA SER A 472 3.72 -11.38 -12.99
C SER A 472 4.49 -11.24 -11.67
N GLU A 473 3.87 -11.63 -10.57
CA GLU A 473 4.44 -11.44 -9.24
C GLU A 473 5.04 -12.72 -8.65
N PRO A 474 6.16 -12.62 -7.90
CA PRO A 474 7.04 -11.45 -7.78
C PRO A 474 8.01 -11.39 -8.97
N CYS A 475 8.11 -10.21 -9.61
CA CYS A 475 9.15 -9.90 -10.61
C CYS A 475 9.30 -10.90 -11.77
N ASN A 476 8.23 -11.18 -12.53
CA ASN A 476 8.28 -12.06 -13.72
C ASN A 476 8.40 -13.56 -13.37
N LYS A 477 7.95 -13.95 -12.17
CA LYS A 477 7.90 -15.35 -11.70
C LYS A 477 7.29 -16.27 -12.76
N ASN A 478 7.84 -17.49 -12.85
CA ASN A 478 7.45 -18.55 -13.78
C ASN A 478 7.75 -18.23 -15.25
N GLY A 479 8.69 -17.31 -15.52
CA GLY A 479 9.09 -16.99 -16.89
C GLY A 479 8.07 -16.17 -17.68
N LEU A 480 7.18 -15.45 -16.99
CA LEU A 480 6.26 -14.53 -17.63
C LEU A 480 6.98 -13.23 -17.99
N PRO A 481 6.87 -12.72 -19.21
CA PRO A 481 7.53 -11.47 -19.59
C PRO A 481 6.96 -10.27 -18.81
N PRO A 482 7.80 -9.29 -18.45
CA PRO A 482 7.31 -7.97 -18.09
C PRO A 482 6.65 -7.30 -19.29
N VAL A 483 5.52 -6.63 -19.06
CA VAL A 483 4.71 -5.99 -20.09
C VAL A 483 4.66 -4.48 -19.86
N TYR A 484 4.89 -3.74 -20.94
CA TYR A 484 4.96 -2.30 -20.96
C TYR A 484 3.92 -1.75 -21.94
N THR A 485 3.42 -0.56 -21.68
CA THR A 485 2.66 0.23 -22.65
C THR A 485 3.61 0.70 -23.74
N LYS A 486 3.34 0.37 -25.01
CA LYS A 486 4.16 0.75 -26.17
C LYS A 486 3.96 2.24 -26.48
N VAL A 487 4.98 3.07 -26.19
CA VAL A 487 4.88 4.54 -26.31
C VAL A 487 4.57 4.99 -27.74
N GLU A 488 5.17 4.31 -28.72
CA GLU A 488 4.94 4.58 -30.15
C GLU A 488 3.46 4.57 -30.53
N TYR A 489 2.68 3.64 -29.97
CA TYR A 489 1.26 3.48 -30.28
C TYR A 489 0.45 4.71 -29.84
N PHE A 490 0.87 5.38 -28.77
CA PHE A 490 0.12 6.46 -28.12
C PHE A 490 0.63 7.87 -28.46
N LEU A 491 1.62 8.01 -29.35
CA LEU A 491 2.19 9.32 -29.69
C LEU A 491 1.16 10.32 -30.18
N GLY A 492 0.23 9.89 -31.04
CA GLY A 492 -0.83 10.76 -31.55
C GLY A 492 -1.67 11.36 -30.42
N TRP A 493 -2.00 10.52 -29.43
CA TRP A 493 -2.73 10.96 -28.23
C TRP A 493 -1.88 11.89 -27.35
N VAL A 494 -0.61 11.55 -27.10
CA VAL A 494 0.29 12.39 -26.30
C VAL A 494 0.46 13.76 -26.97
N GLU A 495 0.81 13.80 -28.26
CA GLU A 495 0.97 15.04 -29.01
C GLU A 495 -0.31 15.89 -29.02
N GLN A 496 -1.47 15.26 -29.18
CA GLN A 496 -2.75 15.95 -29.11
C GLN A 496 -2.94 16.63 -27.75
N LYS A 497 -2.72 15.91 -26.64
CA LYS A 497 -2.86 16.47 -25.29
C LYS A 497 -1.86 17.58 -25.00
N LEU A 498 -0.62 17.45 -25.49
CA LEU A 498 0.37 18.51 -25.37
C LEU A 498 -0.07 19.77 -26.16
N LYS A 499 -0.53 19.62 -27.40
CA LYS A 499 -0.99 20.74 -28.24
C LYS A 499 -2.23 21.43 -27.68
N GLU A 500 -3.25 20.69 -27.28
CA GLU A 500 -4.48 21.23 -26.67
C GLU A 500 -4.18 22.11 -25.45
N ASN A 501 -3.12 21.78 -24.69
CA ASN A 501 -2.72 22.52 -23.50
C ASN A 501 -1.65 23.61 -23.76
N CYS A 502 -1.06 23.67 -24.95
CA CYS A 502 -0.23 24.79 -25.41
C CYS A 502 -1.07 25.96 -25.96
N SER A 503 -2.26 25.67 -26.51
CA SER A 503 -3.14 26.64 -27.17
C SER A 503 -3.98 27.52 -26.22
N ARG A 504 -3.68 27.56 -24.93
CA ARG A 504 -4.31 28.51 -23.98
C ARG A 504 -3.29 29.41 -23.30
N PRO A 505 -2.96 30.55 -23.92
CA PRO A 505 -2.71 31.79 -23.21
C PRO A 505 -3.94 32.71 -23.30
N SER A 506 -4.27 33.32 -22.15
CA SER A 506 -5.08 34.55 -21.94
C SER A 506 -6.56 34.56 -22.33
N GLY A 507 -7.40 34.47 -21.29
CA GLY A 507 -8.56 35.35 -21.09
C GLY A 507 -8.41 36.00 -19.73
#